data_AF-A0A2M6YA80-F1
#
_entry.id   AF-A0A2M6YA80-F1
#
_cell.length_a   1.000
_cell.length_b   1.000
_cell.length_c   1.000
_cell.angle_alpha   90.00
_cell.angle_beta   90.00
_cell.angle_gamma   90.00
#
_symmetry.space_group_name_H-M   'P 1'
#
loop_
_entity.id
_entity.type
_entity.pdbx_description
1 polymer ?
#
loop_
_entity_poly.entity_id
_entity_poly.type
_entity_poly.pdbx_seq_one_letter_code
_entity_poly.pdbx_strand_id
1 'polypeptide(L)' 'MTKAQRKKDPKTDEYVLKKSKRRCCLCFGLNCDSREKKGQIAHLDRDPANSKPDNLAFLCLDHHDEYDSGTSQSR' A
#
# COMPACT_ATOMS: atom_id res chain seq x y z
N MET A 1 -1.72 18.44 12.57
CA MET A 1 -2.84 17.68 11.99
C MET A 1 -2.63 16.23 12.37
N THR A 2 -3.47 15.66 13.23
CA THR A 2 -3.33 14.26 13.67
C THR A 2 -3.68 13.34 12.49
N LYS A 3 -2.71 12.53 11.99
CA LYS A 3 -3.00 11.47 11.01
C LYS A 3 -4.09 10.59 11.65
N ALA A 4 -5.27 10.52 11.02
CA ALA A 4 -6.35 9.67 11.51
C ALA A 4 -5.85 8.22 11.56
N GLN A 5 -6.06 7.55 12.71
CA GLN A 5 -5.65 6.17 12.87
C GLN A 5 -6.51 5.27 11.98
N ARG A 6 -5.84 4.46 11.15
CA ARG A 6 -6.47 3.43 10.33
C ARG A 6 -7.36 2.52 11.16
N LYS A 7 -8.61 2.34 10.73
CA LYS A 7 -9.45 1.24 11.23
C LYS A 7 -8.97 -0.05 10.56
N LYS A 8 -8.15 -0.85 11.26
CA LYS A 8 -7.65 -2.12 10.72
C LYS A 8 -8.79 -3.12 10.58
N ASP A 9 -9.07 -3.56 9.36
CA ASP A 9 -9.87 -4.75 9.09
C ASP A 9 -8.93 -5.94 8.78
N PRO A 10 -8.65 -6.82 9.74
CA PRO A 10 -7.63 -7.86 9.58
C PRO A 10 -7.99 -8.88 8.49
N LYS A 11 -9.29 -9.09 8.20
CA LYS A 11 -9.73 -10.03 7.16
C LYS A 11 -9.41 -9.50 5.77
N THR A 12 -9.67 -8.21 5.54
CA THR A 12 -9.39 -7.56 4.26
C THR A 12 -7.88 -7.46 4.03
N ASP A 13 -7.10 -7.15 5.07
CA ASP A 13 -5.64 -7.09 4.99
C ASP A 13 -5.04 -8.43 4.58
N GLU A 14 -5.49 -9.51 5.23
CA GLU A 14 -5.05 -10.86 4.90
C GLU A 14 -5.43 -11.24 3.47
N TYR A 15 -6.65 -10.89 3.03
CA TYR A 15 -7.11 -11.12 1.67
C TYR A 15 -6.21 -10.41 0.64
N VAL A 16 -5.90 -9.14 0.85
CA VAL A 16 -5.03 -8.34 -0.04
C VAL A 16 -3.62 -8.92 -0.07
N LEU A 17 -3.06 -9.32 1.08
CA LEU A 17 -1.74 -9.95 1.15
C LEU A 17 -1.69 -11.28 0.41
N LYS A 18 -2.69 -12.14 0.60
CA LYS A 18 -2.80 -13.44 -0.09
C LYS A 18 -2.95 -13.26 -1.60
N LYS A 19 -3.83 -12.35 -2.05
CA LYS A 19 -4.06 -12.05 -3.47
C LYS A 19 -2.81 -11.48 -4.14
N SER A 20 -2.09 -10.61 -3.44
CA SER A 20 -0.85 -10.01 -3.95
C SER A 20 0.35 -10.97 -3.93
N LYS A 21 0.29 -12.03 -3.11
CA LYS A 21 1.42 -12.95 -2.85
C LYS A 21 2.67 -12.22 -2.35
N ARG A 22 2.48 -11.16 -1.55
CA ARG A 22 3.56 -10.25 -1.10
C ARG A 22 4.42 -9.67 -2.23
N ARG A 23 3.85 -9.53 -3.44
CA ARG A 23 4.48 -8.85 -4.56
C ARG A 23 3.98 -7.42 -4.62
N CYS A 24 4.90 -6.47 -4.64
CA CYS A 24 4.55 -5.07 -4.78
C CYS A 24 3.97 -4.81 -6.18
N CYS A 25 2.82 -4.13 -6.26
CA CYS A 25 2.18 -3.86 -7.55
C CYS A 25 3.03 -2.93 -8.44
N LEU A 26 3.76 -1.98 -7.87
CA LEU A 26 4.66 -1.08 -8.62
C LEU A 26 5.92 -1.81 -9.11
N CYS A 27 6.57 -2.60 -8.25
CA CYS A 27 7.71 -3.44 -8.67
C CYS A 27 7.31 -4.37 -9.83
N PHE A 28 6.13 -4.97 -9.73
CA PHE A 28 5.62 -5.87 -10.75
C PHE A 28 5.28 -5.12 -12.05
N GLY A 29 4.59 -3.99 -11.97
CA GLY A 29 4.16 -3.23 -13.15
C GLY A 29 5.29 -2.49 -13.87
N LEU A 30 6.29 -1.97 -13.15
CA LEU A 30 7.39 -1.19 -13.74
C LEU A 30 8.58 -2.06 -14.14
N ASN A 31 8.91 -3.06 -13.34
CA ASN A 31 10.15 -3.83 -13.48
C ASN A 31 9.91 -5.32 -13.76
N CYS A 32 8.65 -5.75 -13.92
CA CYS A 32 8.28 -7.17 -13.99
C CYS A 32 8.81 -7.99 -12.80
N ASP A 33 9.08 -7.34 -11.65
CA ASP A 33 9.68 -7.99 -10.49
C ASP A 33 8.60 -8.74 -9.71
N SER A 34 8.58 -10.07 -9.86
CA SER A 34 7.65 -10.97 -9.21
C SER A 34 8.16 -11.52 -7.87
N ARG A 35 9.29 -11.02 -7.35
CA ARG A 35 9.84 -11.49 -6.07
C ARG A 35 8.98 -11.05 -4.90
N GLU A 36 8.95 -11.86 -3.85
CA GLU A 36 8.35 -11.47 -2.58
C GLU A 36 9.11 -10.30 -1.97
N LYS A 37 8.38 -9.32 -1.43
CA LYS A 37 8.94 -8.12 -0.80
C LYS A 37 8.43 -7.98 0.63
N LYS A 38 9.24 -7.36 1.48
CA LYS A 38 8.76 -6.79 2.75
C LYS A 38 8.06 -5.47 2.45
N GLY A 39 6.88 -5.28 3.01
CA GLY A 39 6.00 -4.19 2.59
C GLY A 39 4.78 -4.04 3.47
N GLN A 40 3.96 -3.05 3.12
CA GLN A 40 2.75 -2.67 3.84
C GLN A 40 1.59 -2.45 2.86
N ILE A 41 0.37 -2.49 3.40
CA ILE A 41 -0.83 -2.19 2.62
C ILE A 41 -1.07 -0.68 2.68
N ALA A 42 -1.12 -0.06 1.50
CA ALA A 42 -1.47 1.34 1.31
C ALA A 42 -2.93 1.46 0.85
N HIS A 43 -3.58 2.57 1.25
CA HIS A 43 -4.87 2.98 0.72
C HIS A 43 -4.65 3.86 -0.50
N LEU A 44 -5.27 3.52 -1.63
CA LEU A 44 -5.10 4.23 -2.89
C LEU A 44 -5.73 5.64 -2.86
N ASP A 45 -6.80 5.82 -2.09
CA ASP A 45 -7.44 7.11 -1.85
C ASP A 45 -6.83 7.93 -0.70
N ARG A 46 -5.81 7.38 -0.01
CA ARG A 46 -5.21 7.95 1.21
C ARG A 46 -6.21 8.17 2.35
N ASP A 47 -7.40 7.55 2.29
CA ASP A 47 -8.40 7.60 3.34
C ASP A 47 -8.28 6.36 4.25
N PRO A 48 -7.82 6.52 5.51
CA PRO A 48 -7.71 5.42 6.46
C PRO A 48 -9.05 4.79 6.88
N ALA A 49 -10.18 5.42 6.55
CA ALA A 49 -11.52 4.88 6.81
C ALA A 49 -12.00 3.92 5.70
N ASN A 50 -11.45 4.01 4.48
CA ASN A 50 -11.90 3.23 3.33
C ASN A 50 -11.14 1.90 3.22
N SER A 51 -11.55 0.91 4.01
CA SER A 51 -10.95 -0.43 4.02
C SER A 51 -11.52 -1.38 2.94
N LYS A 52 -12.00 -0.87 1.80
CA LYS A 52 -12.47 -1.74 0.70
C LYS A 52 -11.28 -2.46 0.06
N PRO A 53 -11.37 -3.78 -0.23
CA PRO A 53 -10.25 -4.54 -0.80
C PRO A 53 -9.73 -3.95 -2.12
N ASP A 54 -10.61 -3.36 -2.94
CA ASP A 54 -10.23 -2.74 -4.21
C ASP A 54 -9.50 -1.40 -4.04
N ASN A 55 -9.60 -0.78 -2.87
CA ASN A 55 -8.90 0.46 -2.51
C ASN A 55 -7.55 0.18 -1.81
N LEU A 56 -7.21 -1.08 -1.57
CA LEU A 56 -6.02 -1.49 -0.86
C LEU A 56 -4.99 -2.10 -1.82
N ALA A 57 -3.74 -1.66 -1.72
CA ALA A 57 -2.64 -2.20 -2.52
C ALA A 57 -1.46 -2.58 -1.63
N PHE A 58 -0.83 -3.71 -1.93
CA PHE A 58 0.42 -4.08 -1.27
C PHE A 58 1.61 -3.40 -1.98
N LEU A 59 2.38 -2.63 -1.21
CA LEU A 59 3.59 -1.95 -1.66
C LEU A 59 4.79 -2.43 -0.84
N CYS A 60 5.95 -2.58 -1.48
CA CYS A 60 7.20 -2.77 -0.74
C CYS A 60 7.55 -1.51 0.03
N LEU A 61 8.42 -1.61 1.04
CA LEU A 61 8.73 -0.47 1.90
C LEU A 61 9.21 0.76 1.13
N ASP A 62 10.08 0.59 0.13
CA ASP A 62 10.56 1.69 -0.74
C ASP A 62 9.39 2.41 -1.43
N HIS A 63 8.60 1.69 -2.22
CA HIS A 63 7.45 2.29 -2.92
C HIS A 63 6.35 2.78 -1.99
N HIS A 64 6.19 2.17 -0.82
CA HIS A 64 5.24 2.64 0.18
C HIS A 64 5.69 3.97 0.78
N ASP A 65 6.99 4.13 1.04
CA ASP A 65 7.58 5.38 1.51
C ASP A 65 7.46 6.46 0.43
N GLU A 66 7.81 6.16 -0.83
CA GLU A 66 7.61 7.09 -1.95
C GLU A 66 6.15 7.51 -2.12
N TYR A 67 5.21 6.59 -1.85
CA TYR A 67 3.78 6.85 -1.97
C TYR A 67 3.20 7.69 -0.80
N ASP A 68 3.68 7.47 0.44
CA ASP A 68 3.29 8.24 1.65
C ASP A 68 4.03 9.58 1.73
N SER A 69 5.26 9.63 1.21
CA SER A 69 6.06 10.84 1.03
C SER A 69 5.37 11.71 -0.02
N GLY A 70 4.35 12.45 0.41
CA GLY A 70 3.80 13.54 -0.35
C GLY A 70 4.96 14.47 -0.70
N THR A 71 5.29 14.58 -1.99
CA THR A 71 6.26 15.54 -2.48
C THR A 71 5.74 16.95 -2.17
N SER A 72 6.05 17.45 -0.99
CA SER A 72 5.88 18.85 -0.57
C SER A 72 7.04 19.72 -1.05
N GLN A 73 7.75 19.28 -2.08
CA GLN A 73 8.76 20.08 -2.76
C GLN A 73 8.11 20.81 -3.94
N SER A 74 7.23 21.76 -3.60
CA SER A 74 7.08 22.96 -4.41
C SER A 74 8.15 23.94 -3.95
N ARG A 75 9.27 24.01 -4.66
CA ARG A 75 10.16 25.18 -4.73
C ARG A 75 11.04 25.09 -5.96
#